data_AF-A0A7V5KU30-F1
#
_entry.id   AF-A0A7V5KU30-F1
#
_cell.length_a   1.000
_cell.length_b   1.000
_cell.length_c   1.000
_cell.angle_alpha   90.00
_cell.angle_beta   90.00
_cell.angle_gamma   90.00
#
_symmetry.space_group_name_H-M   'P 1'
#
loop_
_entity.id
_entity.type
_entity.pdbx_description
1 polymer ?
#
loop_
_entity_poly.entity_id
_entity_poly.type
_entity_poly.pdbx_seq_one_letter_code
_entity_poly.pdbx_strand_id
1 'polypeptide(L)'
;MKLSKVKTIFRCQECGYASPRWLGKCPDCGAWNTLVEEKEAAAPSMARQARQLTEFSSEVMPLEKVSIEKFSRLTTDISEFDRILGGGIVPGSLILLGGPPGIGKSTLMLQVSAALAGKKGSDKGQAVLYVSGEESLSQ
;
A
#
# COMPACT_ATOMS: atom_id res chain seq x y z
N MET A 1 5.90 17.10 -16.31
CA MET A 1 6.64 16.08 -17.09
C MET A 1 8.08 16.04 -16.58
N LYS A 2 8.48 15.02 -15.81
CA LYS A 2 9.89 14.88 -15.39
C LYS A 2 10.69 14.44 -16.61
N LEU A 3 11.56 15.30 -17.13
CA LEU A 3 12.54 14.87 -18.12
C LEU A 3 13.48 13.85 -17.46
N SER A 4 13.51 12.64 -18.01
CA SER A 4 14.48 11.62 -17.64
C SER A 4 15.89 12.17 -17.92
N LYS A 5 16.74 12.17 -16.89
CA LYS A 5 18.14 12.58 -17.07
C LYS A 5 18.80 11.64 -18.08
N VAL A 6 19.27 12.19 -19.19
CA VAL A 6 20.10 11.47 -20.16
C VAL A 6 21.32 10.94 -19.41
N LYS A 7 21.53 9.62 -19.44
CA LYS A 7 22.71 9.00 -18.86
C LYS A 7 23.76 8.86 -19.96
N THR A 8 24.94 9.42 -19.72
CA THR A 8 26.12 9.21 -20.56
C THR A 8 26.71 7.83 -20.30
N ILE A 9 27.00 7.07 -21.36
CA ILE A 9 27.68 5.78 -21.30
C ILE A 9 28.82 5.75 -22.33
N PHE A 10 29.90 5.03 -22.05
CA PHE A 10 31.03 4.84 -22.96
C PHE A 10 30.94 3.45 -23.58
N ARG A 11 30.78 3.38 -24.91
CA ARG A 11 30.65 2.12 -25.64
C ARG A 11 31.89 1.84 -26.49
N CYS A 12 32.38 0.61 -26.40
CA CYS A 12 33.48 0.12 -27.21
C CYS A 12 33.00 -0.10 -28.65
N GLN A 13 33.60 0.56 -29.63
CA GLN A 13 33.25 0.41 -31.04
C GLN A 13 33.68 -0.94 -31.62
N GLU A 14 34.55 -1.69 -30.93
CA GLU A 14 35.07 -2.97 -31.42
C GLU A 14 34.24 -4.16 -30.94
N CYS A 15 33.81 -4.18 -29.67
CA CYS A 15 33.10 -5.31 -29.08
C CYS A 15 31.75 -4.95 -28.46
N GLY A 16 31.36 -3.68 -28.47
CA GLY A 16 30.08 -3.22 -27.93
C GLY A 16 30.01 -3.12 -26.40
N TYR A 17 31.08 -3.45 -25.67
CA TYR A 17 31.16 -3.30 -24.21
C TYR A 17 30.84 -1.87 -23.77
N ALA A 18 29.99 -1.72 -22.76
CA ALA A 18 29.51 -0.41 -22.29
C ALA A 18 29.88 -0.18 -20.82
N SER A 19 30.38 1.02 -20.50
CA SER A 19 30.81 1.41 -19.15
C SER A 19 30.30 2.82 -18.81
N PRO A 20 29.90 3.09 -17.56
CA PRO A 20 29.47 4.42 -17.12
C PRO A 20 30.62 5.45 -17.01
N ARG A 21 31.88 5.03 -17.13
CA ARG A 21 33.07 5.88 -17.05
C ARG A 21 34.08 5.48 -18.14
N TRP A 22 34.85 6.44 -18.64
CA TRP A 22 35.92 6.18 -19.59
C TRP A 22 37.09 5.47 -18.90
N LEU A 23 37.59 4.39 -19.51
CA LEU A 23 38.61 3.51 -18.93
C LEU A 23 39.91 3.44 -19.75
N GLY A 24 40.00 4.16 -20.88
CA GLY A 24 41.17 4.17 -21.78
C GLY A 24 41.38 2.87 -22.57
N LYS A 25 41.33 1.72 -21.90
CA LYS A 25 41.37 0.38 -22.48
C LYS A 25 40.04 -0.34 -22.23
N CYS A 26 39.49 -0.98 -23.26
CA CYS A 26 38.30 -1.80 -23.12
C CYS A 26 38.63 -3.05 -22.28
N PRO A 27 37.91 -3.32 -21.17
CA PRO A 27 38.19 -4.49 -20.32
C PRO A 27 37.80 -5.82 -20.97
N ASP A 28 36.93 -5.78 -21.99
CA ASP A 28 36.41 -6.98 -22.66
C ASP A 28 37.31 -7.42 -23.83
N CYS A 29 37.48 -6.58 -24.87
CA CYS A 29 38.35 -6.90 -26.01
C CYS A 29 39.82 -6.45 -25.86
N GLY A 30 40.17 -5.71 -24.81
CA GLY A 30 41.54 -5.25 -24.56
C GLY A 30 42.03 -4.12 -25.49
N ALA A 31 41.21 -3.64 -26.42
CA ALA A 31 41.57 -2.57 -27.33
C ALA A 31 41.71 -1.21 -26.61
N TRP A 32 42.64 -0.38 -27.07
CA TRP A 32 42.90 0.95 -26.54
C TRP A 32 42.13 2.02 -27.33
N ASN A 33 41.63 3.05 -26.66
CA ASN A 33 40.94 4.20 -27.25
C ASN A 33 39.70 3.86 -28.10
N THR A 34 39.10 2.69 -27.90
CA THR A 34 37.89 2.26 -28.62
C THR A 34 36.58 2.64 -27.90
N LEU A 35 36.66 3.12 -26.65
CA LEU A 35 35.51 3.55 -25.85
C LEU A 35 35.09 4.97 -26.23
N VAL A 36 33.94 5.09 -26.91
CA VAL A 36 33.35 6.36 -27.37
C VAL A 36 32.13 6.73 -26.53
N GLU A 37 31.95 8.02 -26.26
CA GLU A 37 30.81 8.53 -25.50
C GLU A 37 29.51 8.46 -26.32
N GLU A 38 28.51 7.73 -25.80
CA GLU A 38 27.17 7.65 -26.33
C GLU A 38 26.16 8.17 -25.29
N LYS A 39 25.16 8.93 -25.78
CA LYS A 39 24.01 9.35 -24.97
C LYS A 39 22.93 8.30 -25.12
N GLU A 40 22.75 7.47 -24.09
CA GLU A 40 21.65 6.51 -24.10
C GLU A 40 20.36 7.25 -23.73
N ALA A 41 19.42 7.31 -24.68
CA ALA A 41 18.08 7.79 -24.39
C ALA A 41 17.48 6.87 -23.32
N ALA A 42 17.03 7.45 -22.21
CA ALA A 42 16.36 6.68 -21.18
C ALA A 42 15.17 5.96 -21.83
N ALA A 43 15.22 4.63 -21.88
CA ALA A 43 14.07 3.82 -22.23
C ALA A 43 12.88 4.32 -21.38
N PRO A 44 11.65 4.38 -21.92
CA PRO A 44 10.50 4.69 -21.11
C PRO A 44 10.46 3.64 -20.01
N SER A 45 10.86 4.02 -18.80
CA SER A 45 10.63 3.18 -17.65
C SER A 45 9.12 2.98 -17.66
N MET A 46 8.65 1.75 -17.84
CA MET A 46 7.34 1.40 -17.33
C MET A 46 7.43 1.69 -15.84
N ALA A 47 7.12 2.93 -15.48
CA ALA A 47 6.89 3.34 -14.13
C ALA A 47 5.71 2.47 -13.74
N ARG A 48 6.00 1.35 -13.07
CA ARG A 48 5.04 0.70 -12.21
C ARG A 48 4.59 1.84 -11.32
N GLN A 49 3.41 2.39 -11.61
CA GLN A 49 2.83 3.47 -10.85
C GLN A 49 2.75 2.91 -9.43
N ALA A 50 3.74 3.24 -8.62
CA ALA A 50 3.61 3.13 -7.19
C ALA A 50 2.40 4.02 -6.92
N ARG A 51 1.26 3.40 -6.60
CA ARG A 51 0.07 4.12 -6.15
C ARG A 51 0.57 5.06 -5.06
N GLN A 52 0.54 6.35 -5.34
CA GLN A 52 0.89 7.32 -4.33
C GLN A 52 -0.14 7.14 -3.21
N LEU A 53 0.33 6.73 -2.02
CA LEU A 53 -0.50 6.60 -0.83
C LEU A 53 -1.08 7.95 -0.34
N THR A 54 -0.85 9.03 -1.09
CA THR A 54 -1.15 10.42 -0.74
C THR A 54 -2.33 11.01 -1.52
N GLU A 55 -3.09 10.20 -2.27
CA GLU A 55 -4.32 10.67 -2.94
C GLU A 55 -5.48 10.95 -1.96
N PHE A 56 -5.24 10.81 -0.65
CA PHE A 56 -6.08 11.34 0.41
C PHE A 56 -5.51 12.68 0.89
N SER A 57 -5.86 13.76 0.21
CA SER A 57 -5.56 15.12 0.64
C SER A 57 -6.85 15.90 0.58
N SER A 58 -7.59 15.97 1.69
CA SER A 58 -8.63 16.99 1.84
C SER A 58 -8.01 18.39 1.62
N GLU A 59 -8.77 19.31 1.05
CA GLU A 59 -8.31 20.69 0.91
C GLU A 59 -8.08 21.33 2.29
N VAL A 60 -7.05 22.17 2.40
CA VAL A 60 -6.78 22.94 3.62
C VAL A 60 -7.94 23.91 3.83
N MET A 61 -8.62 23.80 4.98
CA MET A 61 -9.74 24.67 5.33
C MET A 61 -9.63 25.22 6.76
N PRO A 62 -10.13 26.43 7.03
CA PRO A 62 -10.30 26.94 8.39
C PRO A 62 -11.21 26.03 9.23
N LEU A 63 -10.92 25.90 10.52
CA LEU A 63 -11.67 25.02 11.44
C LEU A 63 -13.17 25.35 11.48
N GLU A 64 -13.54 26.63 11.38
CA GLU A 64 -14.93 27.10 11.35
C GLU A 64 -15.74 26.56 10.16
N LYS A 65 -15.06 26.14 9.09
CA LYS A 65 -15.67 25.57 7.88
C LYS A 65 -15.72 24.04 7.90
N VAL A 66 -15.19 23.39 8.93
CA VAL A 66 -15.23 21.93 9.06
C VAL A 66 -16.65 21.49 9.38
N SER A 67 -17.28 20.77 8.45
CA SER A 67 -18.59 20.17 8.67
C SER A 67 -18.49 18.98 9.61
N ILE A 68 -19.40 18.89 10.59
CA ILE A 68 -19.58 17.69 11.40
C ILE A 68 -20.40 16.71 10.58
N GLU A 69 -19.74 15.81 9.85
CA GLU A 69 -20.42 14.73 9.15
C GLU A 69 -20.87 13.65 10.12
N LYS A 70 -22.16 13.28 10.06
CA LYS A 70 -22.67 12.12 10.77
C LYS A 70 -22.48 10.89 9.88
N PHE A 71 -21.47 10.08 10.19
CA PHE A 71 -21.27 8.81 9.52
C PHE A 71 -22.35 7.80 9.91
N SER A 72 -22.85 7.04 8.93
CA SER A 72 -23.70 5.87 9.20
C SER A 72 -22.85 4.77 9.84
N ARG A 73 -23.03 4.55 11.14
CA ARG A 73 -22.28 3.51 11.88
C ARG A 73 -22.93 2.15 11.70
N LEU A 74 -22.08 1.13 11.68
CA LEU A 74 -22.48 -0.27 11.65
C LEU A 74 -22.46 -0.79 13.09
N THR A 75 -23.64 -1.08 13.63
CA THR A 75 -23.74 -1.74 14.94
C THR A 75 -23.30 -3.18 14.82
N THR A 76 -22.56 -3.66 15.83
CA THR A 76 -22.17 -5.06 15.96
C THR A 76 -23.15 -5.84 16.82
N ASP A 77 -24.10 -5.16 17.47
CA ASP A 77 -25.05 -5.72 18.44
C ASP A 77 -24.38 -6.29 19.70
N ILE A 78 -23.08 -6.02 19.87
CA ILE A 78 -22.31 -6.22 21.10
C ILE A 78 -22.19 -4.85 21.77
N SER A 79 -23.01 -4.62 22.79
CA SER A 79 -23.27 -3.28 23.32
C SER A 79 -22.00 -2.56 23.82
N GLU A 80 -21.13 -3.27 24.51
CA GLU A 80 -19.88 -2.74 25.06
C GLU A 80 -18.87 -2.43 23.95
N PHE A 81 -18.83 -3.25 22.91
CA PHE A 81 -17.97 -3.03 21.76
C PHE A 81 -18.42 -1.79 20.98
N ASP A 82 -19.71 -1.68 20.69
CA ASP A 82 -20.29 -0.51 20.02
C ASP A 82 -20.07 0.76 20.84
N ARG A 83 -20.22 0.70 22.17
CA ARG A 83 -19.94 1.81 23.09
C ARG A 83 -18.49 2.27 23.01
N ILE A 84 -17.53 1.35 23.00
CA ILE A 84 -16.09 1.67 22.89
C ILE A 84 -15.79 2.37 21.56
N LEU A 85 -16.47 1.99 20.47
CA LEU A 85 -16.31 2.62 19.15
C LEU A 85 -17.11 3.92 18.97
N GLY A 86 -17.85 4.37 19.99
CA GLY A 86 -18.69 5.57 19.91
C GLY A 86 -20.00 5.36 19.15
N GLY A 87 -20.61 4.19 19.28
CA GLY A 87 -21.89 3.79 18.68
C GLY A 87 -21.78 2.82 17.50
N GLY A 88 -20.66 2.13 17.34
CA GLY A 88 -20.43 1.15 16.27
C GLY A 88 -19.35 1.55 15.26
N ILE A 89 -19.10 0.66 14.29
CA ILE A 89 -18.00 0.74 13.33
C ILE A 89 -18.29 1.80 12.27
N VAL A 90 -17.33 2.68 11.98
CA VAL A 90 -17.42 3.65 10.88
C VAL A 90 -16.93 2.98 9.58
N PRO A 91 -17.71 2.98 8.49
CA PRO A 91 -17.25 2.43 7.21
C PRO A 91 -15.97 3.10 6.71
N GLY A 92 -15.03 2.32 6.18
CA GLY A 92 -13.74 2.82 5.71
C GLY A 92 -12.74 3.16 6.83
N SER A 93 -13.05 2.85 8.09
CA SER A 93 -12.12 3.01 9.21
C SER A 93 -11.17 1.80 9.36
N LEU A 94 -10.03 2.06 9.99
CA LEU A 94 -9.10 1.04 10.47
C LEU A 94 -9.13 1.02 12.00
N ILE A 95 -9.40 -0.15 12.58
CA ILE A 95 -9.46 -0.34 14.03
C ILE A 95 -8.35 -1.32 14.44
N LEU A 96 -7.52 -0.92 15.40
CA LEU A 96 -6.45 -1.77 15.97
C LEU A 96 -6.86 -2.29 17.34
N LEU A 97 -6.94 -3.62 17.49
CA LEU A 97 -7.20 -4.27 18.77
C LEU A 97 -5.89 -4.75 19.41
N GLY A 98 -5.42 -4.04 20.45
CA GLY A 98 -4.23 -4.41 21.21
C GLY A 98 -4.56 -5.14 22.52
N GLY A 99 -3.66 -6.02 22.96
CA GLY A 99 -3.77 -6.67 24.27
C GLY A 99 -2.83 -7.88 24.43
N PRO A 100 -2.56 -8.33 25.67
CA PRO A 100 -1.68 -9.47 25.96
C PRO A 100 -2.05 -10.75 25.19
N PRO A 101 -1.11 -11.67 24.94
CA PRO A 101 -1.45 -12.99 24.41
C PRO A 101 -2.44 -13.70 25.35
N GLY A 102 -3.43 -14.40 24.79
CA GLY A 102 -4.44 -15.13 25.58
C GLY A 102 -5.60 -14.31 26.15
N ILE A 103 -5.62 -12.97 25.99
CA ILE A 103 -6.72 -12.12 26.52
C ILE A 103 -8.05 -12.26 25.75
N GLY A 104 -8.10 -13.08 24.70
CA GLY A 104 -9.32 -13.32 23.90
C GLY A 104 -9.56 -12.36 22.73
N LYS A 105 -8.50 -11.75 22.17
CA LYS A 105 -8.62 -10.85 21.00
C LYS A 105 -9.28 -11.51 19.80
N SER A 106 -8.78 -12.68 19.38
CA SER A 106 -9.35 -13.42 18.25
C SER A 106 -10.78 -13.86 18.53
N THR A 107 -11.04 -14.35 19.74
CA THR A 107 -12.40 -14.75 20.17
C THR A 107 -13.39 -13.59 20.06
N LEU A 108 -13.02 -12.40 20.54
CA LEU A 108 -13.85 -11.21 20.40
C LEU A 108 -14.07 -10.84 18.93
N MET A 109 -13.02 -10.89 18.10
CA MET A 109 -13.12 -10.57 16.68
C MET A 109 -13.97 -11.58 15.91
N LEU A 110 -13.94 -12.87 16.27
CA LEU A 110 -14.82 -13.90 15.72
C LEU A 110 -16.27 -13.64 16.11
N GLN A 111 -16.55 -13.28 17.38
CA GLN A 111 -17.90 -12.93 17.83
C GLN A 111 -18.45 -11.70 17.09
N VAL A 112 -17.65 -10.64 16.97
CA VAL A 112 -18.02 -9.44 16.20
C VAL A 112 -18.28 -9.79 14.73
N SER A 113 -17.41 -10.61 14.12
CA SER A 113 -17.57 -11.06 12.73
C SER A 113 -18.85 -11.86 12.52
N ALA A 114 -19.14 -12.78 13.45
CA ALA A 114 -20.35 -13.59 13.44
C ALA A 114 -21.60 -12.74 13.63
N ALA A 115 -21.56 -11.72 14.49
CA ALA A 115 -22.69 -10.81 14.71
C ALA A 115 -22.98 -9.94 13.47
N LEU A 116 -21.92 -9.40 12.84
CA LEU A 116 -22.04 -8.62 11.59
C LEU A 116 -22.55 -9.46 10.41
N ALA A 117 -22.04 -10.68 10.26
CA ALA A 117 -22.49 -11.62 9.23
C ALA A 117 -23.90 -12.17 9.51
N GLY A 118 -24.20 -12.39 10.79
CA GLY A 118 -25.39 -13.06 11.31
C GLY A 118 -26.60 -12.17 11.53
N LYS A 119 -26.61 -10.92 11.05
CA LYS A 119 -27.80 -10.04 11.02
C LYS A 119 -28.93 -10.66 10.17
N LYS A 120 -29.60 -11.64 10.77
CA LYS A 120 -30.81 -12.34 10.34
C LYS A 120 -32.00 -11.45 10.73
N GLY A 121 -32.44 -10.60 9.82
CA GLY A 121 -33.63 -9.75 10.05
C GLY A 121 -33.71 -8.52 9.16
N SER A 122 -32.62 -8.16 8.52
CA SER A 122 -32.62 -7.30 7.34
C SER A 122 -32.15 -8.19 6.19
N ASP A 123 -32.79 -8.17 5.03
CA ASP A 123 -32.54 -9.08 3.89
C ASP A 123 -31.10 -9.01 3.28
N LYS A 124 -30.13 -8.40 3.98
CA LYS A 124 -28.70 -8.33 3.61
C LYS A 124 -27.83 -8.27 4.87
N GLY A 125 -27.39 -9.42 5.39
CA GLY A 125 -26.26 -9.48 6.33
C GLY A 125 -25.00 -8.87 5.70
N GLN A 126 -24.06 -8.39 6.50
CA GLN A 126 -22.83 -7.81 5.93
C GLN A 126 -21.90 -8.91 5.42
N ALA A 127 -21.26 -8.66 4.28
CA ALA A 127 -20.18 -9.52 3.80
C ALA A 127 -18.95 -9.30 4.71
N VAL A 128 -18.59 -10.33 5.47
CA VAL A 128 -17.43 -10.31 6.38
C VAL A 128 -16.38 -11.29 5.87
N LEU A 129 -15.14 -10.82 5.75
CA LEU A 129 -13.97 -11.64 5.46
C LEU A 129 -13.07 -11.66 6.69
N TYR A 130 -13.01 -12.81 7.36
CA TYR A 130 -12.06 -13.05 8.45
C TYR A 130 -10.79 -13.69 7.86
N VAL A 131 -9.65 -13.00 7.99
CA VAL A 131 -8.34 -13.49 7.52
C VAL A 131 -7.48 -13.77 8.74
N SER A 132 -7.03 -15.01 8.89
CA SER A 132 -6.09 -15.41 9.94
C SER A 132 -4.92 -16.17 9.33
N GLY A 133 -3.71 -15.87 9.82
CA GLY A 133 -2.50 -16.64 9.54
C GLY A 133 -2.00 -17.44 10.75
N GLU A 134 -2.60 -17.22 11.93
CA GLU A 134 -2.19 -17.87 13.18
C GLU A 134 -3.12 -19.04 13.58
N GLU A 135 -4.36 -19.05 13.08
CA GLU A 135 -5.41 -20.01 13.50
C GLU A 135 -5.80 -20.96 12.37
N SER A 136 -6.19 -22.19 12.74
CA SER A 136 -6.71 -23.20 11.80
C SER A 136 -8.23 -23.15 11.70
N LEU A 137 -8.80 -23.64 10.59
CA LEU A 137 -10.26 -23.63 10.34
C LEU A 137 -11.07 -24.47 11.33
N SER A 138 -10.43 -25.36 12.08
CA SER A 138 -11.08 -26.29 13.02
C SER A 138 -11.22 -25.75 14.45
N GLN A 139 -10.78 -24.52 14.72
CA GLN A 139 -10.74 -23.92 16.05
C GLN A 139 -11.78 -22.81 16.25
#